data_AF-A0A502HR81-F1
#
_entry.id   AF-A0A502HR81-F1
#
_cell.length_a   1.000
_cell.length_b   1.000
_cell.length_c   1.000
_cell.angle_alpha   90.00
_cell.angle_beta   90.00
_cell.angle_gamma   90.00
#
_symmetry.space_group_name_H-M   'P 1'
#
loop_
_entity.id
_entity.type
_entity.pdbx_description
1 polymer ?
#
loop_
_entity_poly.entity_id
_entity_poly.type
_entity_poly.pdbx_seq_one_letter_code
_entity_poly.pdbx_strand_id
1 'polypeptide(L)'
;MRTVHVIESATSPAPVNVVGETITILAGGDLSKPFEMHIQEGVQGGGPPLHFHPWDEAFYVVDGQVEVTVAGVSNRVSAGGYVHIPGGAIHAYKNISQTAKMIGVVSDPRGGQFFAAMDRLRVPEDLPRILEIAEAYDVTFLV
;
A
#
# COMPACT_ATOMS: atom_id res chain seq x y z
N MET A 1 -15.42 -12.22 -21.27
CA MET A 1 -16.55 -11.68 -20.49
C MET A 1 -15.98 -11.23 -19.15
N ARG A 2 -16.20 -9.99 -18.72
CA ARG A 2 -15.73 -9.53 -17.40
C ARG A 2 -16.72 -10.04 -16.35
N THR A 3 -16.21 -10.69 -15.31
CA THR A 3 -17.01 -11.24 -14.20
C THR A 3 -17.31 -10.12 -13.20
N VAL A 4 -18.51 -10.13 -12.63
CA VAL A 4 -18.87 -9.23 -11.53
C VAL A 4 -18.40 -9.88 -10.22
N HIS A 5 -17.57 -9.15 -9.47
CA HIS A 5 -17.10 -9.56 -8.16
C HIS A 5 -17.69 -8.61 -7.12
N VAL A 6 -18.31 -9.17 -6.07
CA VAL A 6 -18.88 -8.43 -4.95
C VAL A 6 -18.25 -8.96 -3.68
N ILE A 7 -17.67 -8.06 -2.87
CA ILE A 7 -17.11 -8.37 -1.57
C ILE A 7 -17.90 -7.56 -0.55
N GLU A 8 -18.60 -8.25 0.34
CA GLU A 8 -19.32 -7.62 1.44
C GLU A 8 -18.44 -7.61 2.69
N SER A 9 -18.73 -6.74 3.66
CA SER A 9 -17.95 -6.67 4.90
C SER A 9 -17.84 -8.00 5.63
N ALA A 10 -18.88 -8.85 5.56
CA ALA A 10 -18.89 -10.17 6.18
C ALA A 10 -17.98 -11.21 5.47
N THR A 11 -17.61 -10.96 4.21
CA THR A 11 -16.77 -11.82 3.38
C THR A 11 -15.44 -11.16 3.03
N SER A 12 -15.14 -10.02 3.63
CA SER A 12 -13.86 -9.34 3.44
C SER A 12 -12.70 -10.25 3.87
N PRO A 13 -11.61 -10.31 3.09
CA PRO A 13 -10.39 -11.00 3.50
C PRO A 13 -9.88 -10.49 4.85
N ALA A 14 -9.22 -11.36 5.61
CA ALA A 14 -8.48 -10.95 6.79
C ALA A 14 -7.30 -10.05 6.37
N PRO A 15 -6.98 -9.01 7.16
CA PRO A 15 -5.82 -8.18 6.87
C PRO A 15 -4.50 -8.91 7.13
N VAL A 16 -3.45 -8.43 6.47
CA VAL A 16 -2.06 -8.74 6.77
C VAL A 16 -1.41 -7.57 7.52
N ASN A 17 -0.39 -7.85 8.33
CA ASN A 17 0.41 -6.82 9.00
C ASN A 17 1.71 -6.60 8.25
N VAL A 18 1.88 -5.42 7.66
CA VAL A 18 3.09 -5.03 6.91
C VAL A 18 3.84 -3.97 7.72
N VAL A 19 4.78 -4.43 8.55
CA VAL A 19 5.64 -3.56 9.38
C VAL A 19 4.83 -2.52 10.18
N GLY A 20 3.75 -2.98 10.83
CA GLY A 20 2.87 -2.14 11.65
C GLY A 20 1.65 -1.57 10.92
N GLU A 21 1.66 -1.52 9.59
CA GLU A 21 0.47 -1.14 8.82
C GLU A 21 -0.46 -2.37 8.67
N THR A 22 -1.76 -2.16 8.84
CA THR A 22 -2.80 -3.17 8.64
C THR A 22 -3.33 -3.04 7.23
N ILE A 23 -3.12 -4.05 6.38
CA ILE A 23 -3.50 -4.01 4.97
C ILE A 23 -4.50 -5.12 4.65
N THR A 24 -5.71 -4.75 4.22
CA THR A 24 -6.68 -5.69 3.65
C THR A 24 -6.58 -5.68 2.14
N ILE A 25 -6.12 -6.79 1.55
CA ILE A 25 -6.07 -6.97 0.09
C ILE A 25 -7.48 -7.38 -0.38
N LEU A 26 -8.29 -6.41 -0.82
CA LEU A 26 -9.68 -6.66 -1.21
C LEU A 26 -9.77 -7.35 -2.58
N ALA A 27 -9.22 -6.72 -3.60
CA ALA A 27 -9.30 -7.20 -4.98
C ALA A 27 -7.89 -7.47 -5.51
N GLY A 28 -7.24 -8.50 -4.99
CA GLY A 28 -5.87 -8.89 -5.39
C GLY A 28 -5.80 -9.79 -6.62
N GLY A 29 -4.59 -9.94 -7.14
CA GLY A 29 -4.25 -10.80 -8.27
C GLY A 29 -5.03 -10.42 -9.54
N ASP A 30 -5.70 -11.41 -10.10
CA ASP A 30 -6.42 -11.26 -11.36
C ASP A 30 -7.89 -10.86 -11.19
N LEU A 31 -8.36 -10.65 -9.94
CA LEU A 31 -9.78 -10.47 -9.63
C LEU A 31 -10.40 -9.26 -10.36
N SER A 32 -9.71 -8.13 -10.38
CA SER A 32 -10.21 -6.86 -10.94
C SER A 32 -9.27 -6.22 -11.96
N LYS A 33 -8.46 -7.03 -12.68
CA LYS A 33 -7.56 -6.52 -13.72
C LYS A 33 -8.23 -5.43 -14.58
N PRO A 34 -7.55 -4.29 -14.81
CA PRO A 34 -6.10 -4.09 -14.72
C PRO A 34 -5.61 -3.50 -13.38
N PHE A 35 -6.39 -3.54 -12.30
CA PHE A 35 -5.94 -3.00 -11.01
C PHE A 35 -6.25 -3.93 -9.85
N GLU A 36 -5.50 -3.77 -8.77
CA GLU A 36 -5.85 -4.26 -7.45
C GLU A 36 -6.37 -3.14 -6.57
N MET A 37 -7.13 -3.50 -5.53
CA MET A 37 -7.58 -2.55 -4.51
C MET A 37 -7.32 -3.10 -3.12
N HIS A 38 -6.84 -2.24 -2.24
CA HIS A 38 -6.54 -2.56 -0.86
C HIS A 38 -7.01 -1.46 0.10
N ILE A 39 -7.30 -1.84 1.34
CA ILE A 39 -7.51 -0.91 2.45
C ILE A 39 -6.24 -0.91 3.30
N GLN A 40 -5.69 0.27 3.58
CA GLN A 40 -4.53 0.45 4.45
C GLN A 40 -4.95 1.25 5.68
N GLU A 41 -4.64 0.74 6.85
CA GLU A 41 -4.92 1.34 8.15
C GLU A 41 -3.66 1.36 8.99
N GLY A 42 -3.35 2.52 9.56
CA GLY A 42 -2.13 2.70 10.33
C GLY A 42 -2.27 3.76 11.41
N VAL A 43 -1.23 3.86 12.24
CA VAL A 43 -1.14 4.82 13.34
C VAL A 43 -0.15 5.92 13.01
N GLN A 44 -0.16 7.01 13.79
CA GLN A 44 0.76 8.12 13.62
C GLN A 44 2.22 7.67 13.51
N GLY A 45 2.90 8.16 12.48
CA GLY A 45 4.29 7.83 12.19
C GLY A 45 4.48 6.58 11.33
N GLY A 46 3.44 5.76 11.14
CA GLY A 46 3.44 4.61 10.24
C GLY A 46 3.47 5.00 8.76
N GLY A 47 3.65 3.98 7.91
CA GLY A 47 3.84 4.11 6.46
C GLY A 47 5.23 3.69 5.99
N PRO A 48 5.38 3.38 4.69
CA PRO A 48 6.64 2.90 4.14
C PRO A 48 7.69 4.02 4.02
N PRO A 49 8.99 3.70 4.10
CA PRO A 49 10.04 4.63 3.75
C PRO A 49 10.06 4.93 2.25
N LEU A 50 10.99 5.76 1.79
CA LEU A 50 11.16 6.03 0.37
C LEU A 50 11.43 4.75 -0.40
N HIS A 51 10.66 4.53 -1.46
CA HIS A 51 10.78 3.38 -2.34
C HIS A 51 10.28 3.71 -3.75
N PHE A 52 10.45 2.77 -4.68
CA PHE A 52 9.80 2.81 -5.98
C PHE A 52 9.50 1.39 -6.46
N HIS A 53 8.58 1.32 -7.42
CA HIS A 53 8.19 0.11 -8.15
C HIS A 53 7.74 0.52 -9.58
N PRO A 54 7.69 -0.40 -10.55
CA PRO A 54 7.46 -0.05 -11.96
C PRO A 54 5.98 0.13 -12.35
N TRP A 55 5.03 0.04 -11.41
CA TRP A 55 3.59 0.12 -11.69
C TRP A 55 2.96 1.37 -11.08
N ASP A 56 1.85 1.83 -11.67
CA ASP A 56 1.10 2.97 -11.10
C ASP A 56 0.47 2.58 -9.77
N GLU A 57 0.46 3.53 -8.83
CA GLU A 57 -0.19 3.46 -7.53
C GLU A 57 -1.04 4.72 -7.30
N ALA A 58 -2.12 4.57 -6.57
CA ALA A 58 -2.92 5.71 -6.13
C ALA A 58 -3.47 5.50 -4.73
N PHE A 59 -3.63 6.59 -4.00
CA PHE A 59 -4.25 6.62 -2.68
C PHE A 59 -5.47 7.53 -2.68
N TYR A 60 -6.54 7.08 -2.04
CA TYR A 60 -7.67 7.91 -1.63
C TYR A 60 -7.79 7.85 -0.11
N VAL A 61 -7.69 9.00 0.55
CA VAL A 61 -7.75 9.08 2.01
C VAL A 61 -9.20 9.01 2.45
N VAL A 62 -9.54 7.99 3.22
CA VAL A 62 -10.88 7.75 3.75
C VAL A 62 -11.06 8.45 5.09
N ASP A 63 -10.07 8.34 5.97
CA ASP A 63 -10.08 8.95 7.31
C ASP A 63 -8.67 9.38 7.74
N GLY A 64 -8.61 10.41 8.56
CA GLY A 64 -7.35 10.99 9.02
C GLY A 64 -6.63 11.84 7.96
N GLN A 65 -5.30 11.90 8.09
CA GLN A 65 -4.42 12.68 7.24
C GLN A 65 -3.09 11.95 7.07
N VAL A 66 -2.59 11.95 5.83
CA VAL A 66 -1.30 11.39 5.45
C VAL A 66 -0.45 12.46 4.77
N GLU A 67 0.86 12.37 4.93
CA GLU A 67 1.83 13.12 4.13
C GLU A 67 2.39 12.19 3.05
N VAL A 68 2.11 12.48 1.79
CA VAL A 68 2.61 11.69 0.64
C VAL A 68 3.73 12.46 -0.03
N THR A 69 4.90 11.83 -0.13
CA THR A 69 6.06 12.39 -0.81
C THR A 69 6.23 11.69 -2.14
N VAL A 70 6.27 12.45 -3.25
CA VAL A 70 6.48 11.93 -4.60
C VAL A 70 7.53 12.79 -5.29
N ALA A 71 8.59 12.15 -5.81
CA ALA A 71 9.69 12.84 -6.48
C ALA A 71 10.27 14.03 -5.67
N GLY A 72 10.36 13.86 -4.35
CA GLY A 72 10.89 14.87 -3.42
C GLY A 72 9.91 15.97 -2.99
N VAL A 73 8.66 15.94 -3.47
CA VAL A 73 7.62 16.91 -3.06
C VAL A 73 6.64 16.25 -2.11
N SER A 74 6.54 16.77 -0.89
CA SER A 74 5.60 16.30 0.15
C SER A 74 4.30 17.09 0.12
N ASN A 75 3.18 16.36 0.08
CA ASN A 75 1.83 16.91 0.10
C ASN A 75 1.07 16.34 1.30
N ARG A 76 0.39 17.21 2.05
CA ARG A 76 -0.54 16.78 3.11
C ARG A 76 -1.90 16.52 2.50
N VAL A 77 -2.40 15.31 2.68
CA VAL A 77 -3.63 14.81 2.07
C VAL A 77 -4.56 14.38 3.19
N SER A 78 -5.67 15.11 3.33
CA SER A 78 -6.72 14.82 4.31
C SER A 78 -7.79 13.91 3.69
N ALA A 79 -8.67 13.36 4.53
CA ALA A 79 -9.86 12.63 4.09
C ALA A 79 -10.59 13.32 2.92
N GLY A 80 -10.95 12.54 1.90
CA GLY A 80 -11.47 13.03 0.62
C GLY A 80 -10.42 13.39 -0.43
N GLY A 81 -9.14 13.44 -0.05
CA GLY A 81 -8.02 13.70 -0.93
C GLY A 81 -7.57 12.47 -1.72
N TYR A 82 -7.00 12.72 -2.89
CA TYR A 82 -6.50 11.71 -3.82
C TYR A 82 -5.06 12.04 -4.24
N VAL A 83 -4.23 11.01 -4.38
CA VAL A 83 -2.90 11.09 -4.98
C VAL A 83 -2.72 9.99 -6.01
N HIS A 84 -2.18 10.34 -7.16
CA HIS A 84 -1.68 9.41 -8.16
C HIS A 84 -0.16 9.42 -8.18
N ILE A 85 0.45 8.24 -8.26
CA ILE A 85 1.89 8.02 -8.28
C ILE A 85 2.20 7.21 -9.54
N PRO A 86 2.80 7.83 -10.57
CA PRO A 86 3.21 7.11 -11.76
C PRO A 86 4.28 6.06 -11.44
N GLY A 87 4.23 4.92 -12.15
CA GLY A 87 5.24 3.87 -12.05
C GLY A 87 6.66 4.42 -12.25
N GLY A 88 7.58 3.96 -11.42
CA GLY A 88 8.98 4.40 -11.37
C GLY A 88 9.23 5.69 -10.58
N ALA A 89 8.20 6.42 -10.15
CA ALA A 89 8.39 7.56 -9.28
C ALA A 89 8.84 7.10 -7.89
N ILE A 90 9.88 7.73 -7.33
CA ILE A 90 10.25 7.53 -5.93
C ILE A 90 9.20 8.17 -5.04
N HIS A 91 8.66 7.41 -4.09
CA HIS A 91 7.60 7.87 -3.21
C HIS A 91 7.65 7.25 -1.82
N ALA A 92 6.92 7.87 -0.90
CA ALA A 92 6.65 7.40 0.45
C ALA A 92 5.32 7.99 0.93
N TYR A 93 4.71 7.39 1.96
CA TYR A 93 3.69 8.07 2.74
C TYR A 93 3.98 7.94 4.23
N LYS A 94 3.49 8.92 5.00
CA LYS A 94 3.53 8.90 6.46
C LYS A 94 2.17 9.26 7.03
N ASN A 95 1.65 8.42 7.91
CA ASN A 95 0.45 8.71 8.68
C ASN A 95 0.74 9.84 9.68
N ILE A 96 0.07 10.99 9.55
CA ILE A 96 0.34 12.17 10.41
C ILE A 96 -0.73 12.40 11.47
N SER A 97 -1.95 11.91 11.25
CA SER A 97 -3.00 11.80 12.27
C SER A 97 -2.74 10.65 13.25
N GLN A 98 -3.45 10.61 14.39
CA GLN A 98 -3.37 9.51 15.36
C GLN A 98 -3.63 8.15 14.70
N THR A 99 -4.63 8.11 13.82
CA THR A 99 -4.94 7.01 12.91
C THR A 99 -5.15 7.56 11.50
N ALA A 100 -4.90 6.74 10.49
CA ALA A 100 -5.22 7.05 9.10
C ALA A 100 -5.76 5.81 8.39
N LYS A 101 -6.68 6.03 7.45
CA LYS A 101 -7.25 4.99 6.59
C LYS A 101 -7.23 5.44 5.14
N MET A 102 -6.70 4.61 4.26
CA MET A 102 -6.66 4.85 2.82
C MET A 102 -7.23 3.66 2.05
N ILE A 103 -7.84 3.96 0.91
CA ILE A 103 -7.94 2.99 -0.18
C ILE A 103 -6.70 3.21 -1.03
N GLY A 104 -5.95 2.16 -1.28
CA GLY A 104 -4.92 2.20 -2.29
C GLY A 104 -5.24 1.27 -3.45
N VAL A 105 -4.75 1.66 -4.61
CA VAL A 105 -4.98 0.99 -5.90
C VAL A 105 -3.64 0.88 -6.59
N VAL A 106 -3.30 -0.32 -7.06
CA VAL A 106 -2.09 -0.55 -7.86
C VAL A 106 -2.46 -1.20 -9.18
N SER A 107 -1.69 -0.92 -10.22
CA SER A 107 -1.94 -1.44 -11.57
C SER A 107 -1.33 -2.82 -11.86
N ASP A 108 -0.74 -3.47 -10.86
CA ASP A 108 -0.04 -4.74 -11.01
C ASP A 108 -0.30 -5.70 -9.83
N PRO A 109 -0.52 -7.00 -10.10
CA PRO A 109 -0.78 -7.99 -9.05
C PRO A 109 0.38 -8.20 -8.06
N ARG A 110 1.60 -7.74 -8.39
CA ARG A 110 2.75 -7.82 -7.49
C ARG A 110 2.53 -7.06 -6.19
N GLY A 111 1.72 -6.00 -6.16
CA GLY A 111 1.49 -5.21 -4.93
C GLY A 111 0.83 -6.01 -3.81
N GLY A 112 -0.31 -6.65 -4.07
CA GLY A 112 -1.00 -7.51 -3.12
C GLY A 112 -0.19 -8.73 -2.74
N GLN A 113 0.55 -9.32 -3.69
CA GLN A 113 1.46 -10.44 -3.41
C GLN A 113 2.61 -10.03 -2.49
N PHE A 114 3.19 -8.86 -2.71
CA PHE A 114 4.20 -8.27 -1.85
C PHE A 114 3.67 -8.07 -0.42
N PHE A 115 2.48 -7.46 -0.26
CA PHE A 115 1.87 -7.29 1.07
C PHE A 115 1.61 -8.64 1.76
N ALA A 116 1.13 -9.65 1.03
CA ALA A 116 0.92 -10.97 1.58
C ALA A 116 2.24 -11.64 2.04
N ALA A 117 3.32 -11.47 1.27
CA ALA A 117 4.64 -12.02 1.60
C ALA A 117 5.29 -11.31 2.81
N MET A 118 4.92 -10.05 3.06
CA MET A 118 5.39 -9.24 4.17
C MET A 118 4.66 -9.49 5.49
N ASP A 119 3.59 -10.30 5.50
CA ASP A 119 2.73 -10.50 6.67
C ASP A 119 3.56 -10.91 7.91
N ARG A 120 3.41 -10.13 8.98
CA ARG A 120 4.02 -10.33 10.31
C ARG A 120 5.54 -10.13 10.38
N LEU A 121 6.18 -9.68 9.30
CA LEU A 121 7.59 -9.29 9.34
C LEU A 121 7.78 -7.98 10.10
N ARG A 122 8.90 -7.88 10.82
CA ARG A 122 9.20 -6.79 11.74
C ARG A 122 10.57 -6.18 11.46
N VAL A 123 10.69 -4.89 11.73
CA VAL A 123 11.96 -4.15 11.66
C VAL A 123 12.41 -3.85 13.10
N PRO A 124 13.69 -4.06 13.46
CA PRO A 124 14.81 -4.40 12.57
C PRO A 124 15.03 -5.90 12.28
N GLU A 125 14.32 -6.80 12.96
CA GLU A 125 14.66 -8.24 13.01
C GLU A 125 14.65 -8.94 11.65
N ASP A 126 13.65 -8.64 10.82
CA ASP A 126 13.43 -9.30 9.54
C ASP A 126 13.94 -8.48 8.35
N LEU A 127 14.72 -7.40 8.58
CA LEU A 127 15.15 -6.48 7.52
C LEU A 127 15.81 -7.18 6.31
N PRO A 128 16.76 -8.13 6.47
CA PRO A 128 17.33 -8.83 5.32
C PRO A 128 16.28 -9.58 4.49
N ARG A 129 15.29 -10.20 5.16
CA ARG A 129 14.22 -10.93 4.49
C ARG A 129 13.24 -9.99 3.79
N ILE A 130 12.95 -8.84 4.41
CA ILE A 130 12.12 -7.79 3.83
C ILE A 130 12.75 -7.30 2.52
N LEU A 131 14.06 -7.05 2.48
CA LEU A 131 14.76 -6.60 1.28
C LEU A 131 14.76 -7.67 0.17
N GLU A 132 14.97 -8.95 0.50
CA GLU A 132 14.83 -10.05 -0.46
C GLU A 132 13.42 -10.14 -1.07
N ILE A 133 12.39 -10.01 -0.22
CA ILE A 133 10.99 -10.06 -0.67
C ILE A 133 10.69 -8.85 -1.57
N ALA A 134 11.13 -7.67 -1.16
CA ALA A 134 10.92 -6.44 -1.93
C ALA A 134 11.52 -6.58 -3.34
N GLU A 135 12.77 -7.04 -3.45
CA GLU A 135 13.43 -7.29 -4.73
C GLU A 135 12.67 -8.32 -5.57
N ALA A 136 12.22 -9.44 -4.98
CA ALA A 136 11.48 -10.48 -5.69
C ALA A 136 10.14 -10.01 -6.28
N TYR A 137 9.59 -8.91 -5.76
CA TYR A 137 8.37 -8.29 -6.27
C TYR A 137 8.62 -6.99 -7.04
N ASP A 138 9.87 -6.59 -7.32
CA ASP A 138 10.24 -5.31 -7.95
C ASP A 138 9.87 -4.05 -7.14
N VAL A 139 9.91 -4.16 -5.82
CA VAL A 139 9.86 -3.03 -4.89
C VAL A 139 11.27 -2.74 -4.40
N THR A 140 11.76 -1.52 -4.57
CA THR A 140 13.10 -1.12 -4.11
C THR A 140 13.00 -0.04 -3.05
N PHE A 141 13.47 -0.33 -1.85
CA PHE A 141 13.59 0.64 -0.76
C PHE A 141 14.89 1.44 -0.86
N LEU A 142 14.83 2.73 -0.55
CA LEU A 142 15.97 3.63 -0.47
C LEU A 142 16.37 3.79 1.02
N VAL A 143 17.05 2.76 1.54
CA VAL A 143 17.50 2.67 2.94
C VAL A 143 19.01 2.52 3.05
#